data_AF-A0A381NME7-F1
#
_entry.id   AF-A0A381NME7-F1
#
_cell.length_a   1.000
_cell.length_b   1.000
_cell.length_c   1.000
_cell.angle_alpha   90.00
_cell.angle_beta   90.00
_cell.angle_gamma   90.00
#
_symmetry.space_group_name_H-M   'P 1'
#
loop_
_entity.id
_entity.type
_entity.pdbx_description
1 polymer ?
#
loop_
_entity_poly.entity_id
_entity_poly.type
_entity_poly.pdbx_seq_one_letter_code
_entity_poly.pdbx_strand_id
1 'polypeptide(L)' 'MYTETTIRYRIVAREVLVDNLTQEDALTIIATYEDQGRTGLVMEEYNPYAKRLGRDPDLH' A
#
# COMPACT_ATOMS: atom_id res chain seq x y z
N MET A 1 -36.94 16.64 16.38
CA MET A 1 -36.65 15.67 15.31
C MET A 1 -35.13 15.53 15.22
N TYR A 2 -34.58 14.37 15.55
CA TYR A 2 -33.14 14.11 15.43
C TYR A 2 -32.89 13.63 14.00
N THR A 3 -32.26 14.47 13.18
CA THR A 3 -31.82 14.04 11.85
C THR A 3 -30.64 13.12 12.02
N GLU A 4 -30.76 11.92 11.45
CA GLU A 4 -29.84 10.79 11.46
C GLU A 4 -28.36 11.18 11.33
N THR A 5 -27.50 10.59 12.17
CA THR A 5 -26.04 10.72 12.10
C THR A 5 -25.53 10.06 10.82
N THR A 6 -25.63 10.77 9.70
CA THR A 6 -25.21 10.25 8.40
C THR A 6 -23.71 10.41 8.27
N ILE A 7 -22.96 9.44 8.78
CA ILE A 7 -21.52 9.36 8.56
C ILE A 7 -21.29 8.97 7.08
N ARG A 8 -20.61 9.84 6.31
CA ARG A 8 -20.23 9.57 4.92
C ARG A 8 -18.72 9.74 4.75
N TYR A 9 -18.07 8.71 4.22
CA TYR A 9 -16.65 8.74 3.88
C TYR A 9 -16.44 8.30 2.44
N ARG A 10 -15.62 9.05 1.71
CA ARG A 10 -14.85 8.61 0.56
C ARG A 10 -13.80 9.70 0.31
N ILE A 11 -12.56 9.33 0.13
CA ILE A 11 -11.67 9.63 -1.00
C ILE A 11 -10.45 8.77 -0.70
N VAL A 12 -10.11 7.92 -1.67
CA VAL A 12 -9.01 6.96 -1.66
C VAL A 12 -8.24 7.19 -2.94
N ALA A 13 -6.93 7.37 -2.83
CA ALA A 13 -6.01 7.20 -3.94
C ALA A 13 -4.79 6.49 -3.37
N ARG A 14 -4.76 5.16 -3.52
CA ARG A 14 -3.67 4.28 -3.08
C ARG A 14 -3.13 3.59 -4.33
N GLU A 15 -2.50 4.38 -5.18
CA GLU A 15 -1.82 3.89 -6.38
C GLU A 15 -0.41 3.50 -5.97
N VAL A 16 0.01 2.29 -6.37
CA VAL A 16 1.39 1.85 -6.16
C VAL A 16 2.25 2.56 -7.19
N LEU A 17 3.05 3.53 -6.76
CA LEU A 17 3.94 4.29 -7.64
C LEU A 17 5.08 3.43 -8.18
N VAL A 18 5.61 2.55 -7.34
CA VAL A 18 6.69 1.63 -7.66
C VAL A 18 6.56 0.39 -6.78
N ASP A 19 6.60 -0.80 -7.37
CA ASP A 19 6.56 -2.09 -6.67
C ASP A 19 7.89 -2.84 -6.79
N ASN A 20 8.05 -3.90 -6.00
CA ASN A 20 9.20 -4.81 -6.00
C ASN A 20 10.56 -4.12 -5.71
N LEU A 21 10.55 -3.16 -4.79
CA LEU A 21 11.74 -2.46 -4.33
C LEU A 21 12.38 -3.15 -3.13
N THR A 22 13.70 -3.05 -3.02
CA THR A 22 14.39 -3.31 -1.76
C THR A 22 14.11 -2.18 -0.76
N GLN A 23 14.37 -2.41 0.52
CA GLN A 23 14.18 -1.38 1.55
C GLN A 23 14.99 -0.11 1.24
N GLU A 24 16.23 -0.26 0.79
CA GLU A 24 17.13 0.86 0.48
C GLU A 24 16.64 1.67 -0.73
N ASP A 25 16.18 0.98 -1.78
CA ASP A 25 15.60 1.64 -2.95
C ASP A 25 14.30 2.37 -2.61
N ALA A 26 13.43 1.75 -1.80
CA ALA A 26 12.18 2.35 -1.36
C ALA A 26 12.42 3.64 -0.56
N LEU A 27 13.40 3.65 0.34
CA LEU A 27 13.79 4.85 1.10
C LEU A 27 14.31 5.95 0.19
N THR A 28 15.15 5.60 -0.78
CA THR A 28 15.71 6.56 -1.75
C THR A 28 14.63 7.20 -2.61
N ILE A 29 13.68 6.38 -3.08
CA ILE A 29 12.58 6.81 -3.94
C ILE A 29 11.58 7.67 -3.17
N ILE A 30 11.24 7.32 -1.92
CA ILE A 30 10.38 8.14 -1.06
C ILE A 30 11.01 9.50 -0.82
N ALA A 31 12.29 9.55 -0.43
CA ALA A 31 12.99 10.81 -0.21
C ALA A 31 13.00 11.69 -1.47
N THR A 32 13.19 11.08 -2.64
CA THR A 32 13.14 11.78 -3.93
C THR A 32 11.75 12.35 -4.22
N TYR A 33 10.68 11.60 -3.95
CA TYR A 33 9.32 12.09 -4.17
C TYR A 33 8.89 13.15 -3.16
N GLU A 34 9.34 13.05 -1.91
CA GLU A 34 9.13 14.08 -0.90
C GLU A 34 9.80 15.41 -1.30
N ASP A 35 11.03 15.35 -1.84
CA ASP A 35 11.74 16.52 -2.38
C ASP A 35 11.00 17.16 -3.56
N GLN A 36 10.35 16.35 -4.41
CA GLN A 36 9.48 16.80 -5.50
C GLN A 36 8.13 17.38 -5.02
N GLY A 37 7.88 17.42 -3.71
CA GLY A 37 6.64 17.95 -3.13
C GLY A 37 5.48 16.95 -3.10
N ARG A 38 5.72 15.66 -3.37
CA ARG A 38 4.72 14.61 -3.17
C ARG A 38 4.74 14.17 -1.71
N THR A 39 3.78 14.68 -0.94
CA THR A 39 3.60 14.33 0.47
C THR A 39 2.50 13.28 0.64
N GLY A 40 2.58 12.46 1.69
CA GLY A 40 1.57 11.43 1.99
C GLY A 40 1.83 10.05 1.35
N LEU A 41 3.08 9.76 0.97
CA LEU A 41 3.49 8.44 0.51
C LEU A 41 3.54 7.46 1.68
N VAL A 42 3.06 6.24 1.46
CA VAL A 42 3.09 5.17 2.46
C VAL A 42 3.93 4.03 1.91
N MET A 43 4.98 3.67 2.65
CA MET A 43 5.75 2.46 2.36
C MET A 43 5.00 1.27 2.95
N GLU A 44 4.53 0.37 2.10
CA GLU A 44 3.92 -0.89 2.53
C GLU A 44 4.88 -2.04 2.25
N GLU A 45 5.35 -2.71 3.30
CA GLU A 45 6.07 -3.97 3.16
C GLU A 45 5.07 -5.05 2.73
N TYR A 46 5.30 -5.66 1.57
CA TYR A 46 4.52 -6.79 1.09
C TYR A 46 5.46 -7.92 0.70
N ASN A 47 5.06 -9.14 1.01
CA ASN A 47 5.79 -10.33 0.60
C ASN A 47 5.21 -10.83 -0.75
N PRO A 48 5.93 -10.68 -1.88
CA PRO A 48 5.45 -11.14 -3.18
C PRO A 48 5.26 -12.67 -3.26
N TYR A 49 5.90 -13.42 -2.35
CA TYR A 49 5.80 -14.88 -2.27
C TYR A 49 4.75 -15.36 -1.25
N ALA A 50 4.15 -14.49 -0.45
CA ALA A 50 3.14 -14.90 0.55
C ALA A 50 1.90 -15.52 -0.10
N LYS A 51 1.54 -15.13 -1.32
CA LYS A 51 0.46 -15.78 -2.10
C LYS A 51 0.86 -17.11 -2.75
N ARG A 52 2.14 -17.51 -2.70
CA ARG A 52 2.62 -18.80 -3.22
C ARG A 52 2.61 -19.92 -2.18
N LEU A 53 2.36 -19.59 -0.91
CA LEU A 53 2.24 -20.54 0.22
C LEU A 53 0.81 -21.10 0.38
N GLY A 54 0.02 -21.06 -0.68
CA GLY A 54 -1.35 -21.57 -0.73
C GLY A 54 -1.64 -22.45 -1.94
N ARG A 55 -0.64 -23.16 -2.47
CA ARG A 55 -0.90 -24.28 -3.40
C ARG A 55 -0.74 -25.60 -2.64
N ASP A 56 -1.83 -25.89 -1.93
CA ASP A 56 -2.36 -27.20 -1.53
C ASP A 56 -1.42 -28.18 -0.79
N PRO A 57 -1.61 -28.39 0.54
CA PRO A 57 -1.00 -29.48 1.28
C PRO A 57 -1.75 -30.81 1.10
N ASP A 58 -2.28 -31.08 -0.09
CA ASP A 58 -2.95 -32.35 -0.41
C ASP A 58 -2.64 -32.75 -1.86
N LEU A 59 -1.52 -33.45 -2.04
CA LEU A 59 -1.37 -34.36 -3.17
C LEU A 59 -0.99 -35.71 -2.57
N HIS A 60 -1.99 -36.61 -2.63
CA HIS A 60 -2.09 -37.96 -2.06
C HIS A 60 -0.83 -38.84 -2.19
#